data_AF-A0A6S7J4G5-F1
#
_entry.id   AF-A0A6S7J4G5-F1
#
_cell.length_a   1.000
_cell.length_b   1.000
_cell.length_c   1.000
_cell.angle_alpha   90.00
_cell.angle_beta   90.00
_cell.angle_gamma   90.00
#
_symmetry.space_group_name_H-M   'P 1'
#
loop_
_entity.id
_entity.type
_entity.pdbx_description
1 polymer ?
#
loop_
_entity_poly.entity_id
_entity_poly.type
_entity_poly.pdbx_seq_one_letter_code
_entity_poly.pdbx_strand_id
1 'polypeptide(L)'
;MVEKTNDTYNFFPFKPKDPTKSAGKLEAMENMVKYKRDECLGHPLVRMFINKKLGSPRVAKLFILNTTFYTAFLMSLTIYVGLQTGGSYSLYSPGLSGLSVIVLIFCTINVIKEIIQAAIDWTKYINNKNNLIEWVIYICTMIYVVQTGEQKSTLQVATGAIAVFFSWINLLWFLKMSSSFGIYIIMAMKVFTSVCKVLPMVTLFIIAFAMAFLMLSQDEGFTTIPISFLTTFVMMTGEMDFRDTFLGNGTSAFTILQKLFLMLFLLLITIAIMNLFTGLAVGDTAEIMKRANQERRLYKANLVLTLEQTAYRFPSLFPSFDKETWTDTGSKIEGWSLLLSILKETYAMSETCDETDEVDLEKVDQQLKKVNAMIENQNKDRERQFTTQEQQIITEVNKARVKCFSEFSRVAERVEQQIENLLNIWETKEESIQEQLQQWEMKEDFKFQYLSDRVSEAREKKMQKQLKKIQNMLELVESNVVSVVSEMKYSKK
;
A
#
# COMPACT_ATOMS: atom_id res chain seq x y z
N MET A 1 -27.32 22.57 45.91
CA MET A 1 -28.22 22.27 44.78
C MET A 1 -27.90 23.28 43.70
N VAL A 2 -27.10 22.87 42.72
CA VAL A 2 -26.75 23.74 41.59
C VAL A 2 -27.92 23.69 40.63
N GLU A 3 -28.61 24.81 40.52
CA GLU A 3 -29.73 25.04 39.62
C GLU A 3 -29.22 24.82 38.18
N LYS A 4 -29.65 23.72 37.55
CA LYS A 4 -29.44 23.52 36.11
C LYS A 4 -30.31 24.53 35.39
N THR A 5 -29.74 25.68 35.01
CA THR A 5 -30.35 26.54 34.01
C THR A 5 -30.46 25.73 32.72
N ASN A 6 -31.69 25.43 32.32
CA ASN A 6 -32.01 24.90 31.00
C ASN A 6 -31.77 26.01 29.97
N ASP A 7 -30.51 26.30 29.70
CA ASP A 7 -30.14 27.19 28.61
C ASP A 7 -30.36 26.44 27.30
N THR A 8 -31.57 26.61 26.76
CA THR A 8 -31.93 26.20 25.42
C THR A 8 -31.19 27.12 24.44
N TYR A 9 -29.97 26.71 24.07
CA TYR A 9 -29.27 27.36 22.98
C TYR A 9 -30.10 27.22 21.70
N ASN A 10 -30.76 28.29 21.28
CA ASN A 10 -31.35 28.44 19.95
C ASN A 10 -30.20 28.49 18.92
N PHE A 11 -29.64 27.33 18.58
CA PHE A 11 -28.57 27.22 17.60
C PHE A 11 -29.11 27.52 16.19
N PHE A 12 -28.64 28.64 15.63
CA PHE A 12 -28.79 29.14 14.26
C PHE A 12 -30.17 29.62 13.78
N PRO A 13 -30.27 30.85 13.23
CA PRO A 13 -31.48 31.37 12.61
C PRO A 13 -31.57 30.86 11.16
N PHE A 14 -31.91 29.60 10.96
CA PHE A 14 -32.55 29.17 9.69
C PHE A 14 -34.06 29.44 9.74
N LYS A 15 -34.45 30.57 10.32
CA LYS A 15 -35.84 31.02 10.29
C LYS A 15 -36.07 31.73 8.95
N PRO A 16 -37.01 31.25 8.12
CA PRO A 16 -37.37 31.97 6.91
C PRO A 16 -37.91 33.35 7.29
N LYS A 17 -37.59 34.37 6.49
CA LYS A 17 -38.21 35.70 6.59
C LYS A 17 -39.73 35.67 6.32
N ASP A 18 -40.23 34.55 5.80
CA ASP A 18 -41.62 34.37 5.37
C ASP A 18 -42.11 32.93 5.71
N PRO A 19 -43.07 32.74 6.62
CA PRO A 19 -43.53 31.42 7.08
C PRO A 19 -44.24 30.59 6.00
N THR A 20 -44.54 31.18 4.84
CA THR A 20 -45.16 30.50 3.69
C THR A 20 -44.14 29.88 2.72
N LYS A 21 -42.84 30.22 2.83
CA LYS A 21 -41.75 29.64 2.04
C LYS A 21 -40.85 28.76 2.91
N SER A 22 -41.24 27.49 3.06
CA SER A 22 -40.42 26.44 3.70
C SER A 22 -39.09 26.14 3.00
N ALA A 23 -38.82 26.74 1.83
CA ALA A 23 -37.61 26.52 1.04
C ALA A 23 -36.31 27.07 1.67
N GLY A 24 -36.38 27.86 2.74
CA GLY A 24 -35.21 28.53 3.34
C GLY A 24 -34.56 27.86 4.56
N LYS A 25 -35.07 26.72 5.07
CA LYS A 25 -34.59 26.14 6.34
C LYS A 25 -33.17 25.55 6.28
N LEU A 26 -32.61 25.29 5.11
CA LEU A 26 -31.28 24.68 4.95
C LEU A 26 -30.41 25.41 3.91
N GLU A 27 -30.75 26.64 3.55
CA GLU A 27 -30.12 27.39 2.45
C GLU A 27 -28.61 27.57 2.63
N ALA A 28 -28.11 27.81 3.85
CA ALA A 28 -26.67 27.90 4.06
C ALA A 28 -25.96 26.55 3.87
N MET A 29 -26.61 25.44 4.25
CA MET A 29 -26.06 24.10 4.04
C MET A 29 -26.08 23.74 2.55
N GLU A 30 -27.14 24.10 1.83
CA GLU A 30 -27.21 23.96 0.36
C GLU A 30 -26.09 24.75 -0.33
N ASN A 31 -25.84 25.99 0.12
CA ASN A 31 -24.74 26.80 -0.40
C ASN A 31 -23.37 26.23 -0.05
N MET A 32 -23.14 25.76 1.18
CA MET A 32 -21.88 25.10 1.58
C MET A 32 -21.58 23.88 0.70
N VAL A 33 -22.60 23.08 0.40
CA VAL A 33 -22.51 21.90 -0.47
C VAL A 33 -22.29 22.30 -1.93
N LYS A 34 -23.03 23.29 -2.44
CA LYS A 34 -22.93 23.80 -3.82
C LYS A 34 -21.52 24.32 -4.13
N TYR A 35 -20.91 25.04 -3.18
CA TYR A 35 -19.56 25.57 -3.31
C TYR A 35 -18.47 24.62 -2.78
N LYS A 36 -18.81 23.38 -2.40
CA LYS A 36 -17.88 22.36 -1.87
C LYS A 36 -16.94 22.89 -0.77
N ARG A 37 -17.47 23.74 0.12
CA ARG A 37 -16.71 24.36 1.22
C ARG A 37 -16.52 23.37 2.37
N ASP A 38 -15.54 22.48 2.23
CA ASP A 38 -15.24 21.47 3.24
C ASP A 38 -14.86 22.07 4.60
N GLU A 39 -14.12 23.18 4.64
CA GLU A 39 -13.76 23.88 5.89
C GLU A 39 -14.99 24.27 6.72
N CYS A 40 -16.08 24.71 6.07
CA CYS A 40 -17.32 25.05 6.76
C CYS A 40 -18.11 23.80 7.18
N LEU A 41 -18.09 22.74 6.36
CA LEU A 41 -18.78 21.47 6.65
C LEU A 41 -18.06 20.64 7.72
N GLY A 42 -16.74 20.82 7.87
CA GLY A 42 -15.92 20.21 8.92
C GLY A 42 -16.04 20.90 10.27
N HIS A 43 -16.66 22.08 10.34
CA HIS A 43 -16.85 22.77 11.61
C HIS A 43 -17.65 21.90 12.59
N PRO A 44 -17.21 21.73 13.86
CA PRO A 44 -17.84 20.82 14.83
C PRO A 44 -19.36 21.01 14.95
N LEU A 45 -19.83 22.27 14.96
CA LEU A 45 -21.26 22.58 15.00
C LEU A 45 -22.05 22.06 13.79
N VAL A 46 -21.49 22.17 12.58
CA VAL A 46 -22.15 21.71 11.35
C VAL A 46 -22.16 20.18 11.29
N ARG A 47 -21.07 19.54 11.73
CA ARG A 47 -20.99 18.07 11.86
C ARG A 47 -22.02 17.53 12.85
N MET A 48 -22.11 18.13 14.04
CA MET A 48 -23.11 17.76 15.04
C MET A 48 -24.53 17.97 14.52
N PHE A 49 -24.79 19.08 13.81
CA PHE A 49 -26.08 19.33 13.19
C PHE A 49 -26.44 18.26 12.14
N ILE A 50 -25.53 17.93 11.23
CA ILE A 50 -25.74 16.90 10.19
C ILE A 50 -26.01 15.54 10.82
N ASN A 51 -25.18 15.13 11.79
CA ASN A 51 -25.34 13.84 12.47
C ASN A 51 -26.67 13.77 13.23
N LYS A 52 -27.04 14.84 13.95
CA LYS A 52 -28.31 14.91 14.67
C LYS A 52 -29.52 14.92 13.74
N LYS A 53 -29.44 15.63 12.61
CA LYS A 53 -30.51 15.72 11.60
C LYS A 53 -30.72 14.39 10.88
N LEU A 54 -29.65 13.66 10.64
CA LEU A 54 -29.69 12.35 10.00
C LEU A 54 -30.11 11.24 10.97
N GLY A 55 -29.87 11.42 12.28
CA GLY A 55 -30.48 10.64 13.36
C GLY A 55 -31.96 11.02 13.65
N SER A 56 -32.49 12.06 13.00
CA SER A 56 -33.91 12.40 13.11
C SER A 56 -34.76 11.22 12.60
N PRO A 57 -35.81 10.81 13.33
CA PRO A 57 -36.60 9.64 12.98
C PRO A 57 -37.20 9.73 11.57
N ARG A 58 -37.47 10.94 11.07
CA ARG A 58 -37.98 11.16 9.71
C ARG A 58 -36.95 10.78 8.64
N VAL A 59 -35.76 11.37 8.72
CA VAL A 59 -34.67 11.18 7.74
C VAL A 59 -34.10 9.77 7.81
N ALA A 60 -33.88 9.26 9.03
CA ALA A 60 -33.42 7.90 9.25
C ALA A 60 -34.40 6.87 8.68
N LYS A 61 -35.71 7.00 8.96
CA LYS A 61 -36.73 6.07 8.44
C LYS A 61 -36.78 6.06 6.91
N LEU A 62 -36.69 7.23 6.29
CA LEU A 62 -36.63 7.36 4.82
C LEU A 62 -35.42 6.66 4.21
N PHE A 63 -34.25 6.88 4.79
CA PHE A 63 -33.02 6.24 4.32
C PHE A 63 -33.08 4.72 4.47
N ILE A 64 -33.56 4.23 5.61
CA ILE A 64 -33.70 2.80 5.88
C ILE A 64 -34.71 2.18 4.92
N LEU A 65 -35.89 2.79 4.77
CA LEU A 65 -36.93 2.30 3.87
C LEU A 65 -36.42 2.18 2.43
N ASN A 66 -35.72 3.22 1.93
CA ASN A 66 -35.13 3.20 0.59
C ASN A 66 -34.06 2.12 0.45
N THR A 67 -33.20 1.96 1.45
CA THR A 67 -32.14 0.93 1.46
C THR A 67 -32.74 -0.47 1.50
N THR A 68 -33.74 -0.71 2.36
CA THR A 68 -34.43 -2.00 2.46
C THR A 68 -35.21 -2.33 1.19
N PHE A 69 -35.83 -1.34 0.56
CA PHE A 69 -36.54 -1.54 -0.71
C PHE A 69 -35.58 -1.95 -1.83
N TYR A 70 -34.45 -1.27 -1.94
CA TYR A 70 -33.41 -1.61 -2.92
C TYR A 70 -32.78 -2.98 -2.65
N THR A 71 -32.48 -3.32 -1.39
CA THR A 71 -31.93 -4.64 -1.06
C THR A 71 -32.94 -5.76 -1.29
N ALA A 72 -34.23 -5.55 -1.03
CA ALA A 72 -35.28 -6.51 -1.36
C ALA A 72 -35.36 -6.77 -2.87
N PHE A 73 -35.31 -5.70 -3.69
CA PHE A 73 -35.18 -5.81 -5.14
C PHE A 73 -33.95 -6.64 -5.54
N LEU A 74 -32.77 -6.29 -5.04
CA LEU A 74 -31.51 -6.98 -5.35
C LEU A 74 -31.54 -8.47 -4.98
N MET A 75 -32.05 -8.79 -3.80
CA MET A 75 -32.16 -10.17 -3.34
C MET A 75 -33.15 -10.95 -4.22
N SER A 76 -34.30 -10.38 -4.55
CA SER A 76 -35.29 -11.02 -5.43
C SER A 76 -34.71 -11.29 -6.83
N LEU A 77 -33.96 -10.34 -7.40
CA LEU A 77 -33.27 -10.50 -8.68
C LEU A 77 -32.20 -11.59 -8.62
N THR A 78 -31.39 -11.61 -7.55
CA THR A 78 -30.32 -12.61 -7.38
C THR A 78 -30.88 -14.01 -7.22
N ILE A 79 -31.97 -14.17 -6.45
CA ILE A 79 -32.67 -15.46 -6.29
C ILE A 79 -33.25 -15.91 -7.64
N TYR A 80 -33.91 -15.01 -8.39
CA TYR A 80 -34.45 -15.33 -9.70
C TYR A 80 -33.35 -15.81 -10.67
N VAL A 81 -32.21 -15.11 -10.73
CA VAL A 81 -31.07 -15.47 -11.59
C VAL A 81 -30.45 -16.80 -11.17
N GLY A 82 -30.26 -17.03 -9.87
CA GLY A 82 -29.71 -18.28 -9.34
C GLY A 82 -30.58 -19.49 -9.65
N LEU A 83 -31.90 -19.37 -9.45
CA LEU A 83 -32.85 -20.44 -9.76
C LEU A 83 -32.96 -20.72 -11.25
N GLN A 84 -32.90 -19.67 -12.09
CA GLN A 84 -32.94 -19.83 -13.55
C GLN A 84 -31.65 -20.50 -14.07
N THR A 85 -30.49 -20.09 -13.56
CA THR A 85 -29.18 -20.61 -14.02
C THR A 85 -28.93 -22.04 -13.54
N GLY A 86 -29.49 -22.41 -12.37
CA GLY A 86 -29.40 -23.76 -11.83
C GLY A 86 -30.13 -24.84 -12.65
N GLY A 87 -30.92 -24.46 -13.66
CA GLY A 87 -31.59 -25.40 -14.58
C GLY A 87 -32.70 -26.26 -13.96
N SER A 88 -32.95 -26.14 -12.66
CA SER A 88 -33.89 -26.99 -11.92
C SER A 88 -35.37 -26.68 -12.19
N TYR A 89 -35.69 -25.56 -12.84
CA TYR A 89 -37.07 -25.11 -13.06
C TYR A 89 -37.26 -24.60 -14.49
N SER A 90 -38.33 -25.05 -15.14
CA SER A 90 -38.76 -24.46 -16.41
C SER A 90 -39.23 -23.02 -16.21
N LEU A 91 -39.11 -22.20 -17.25
CA LEU A 91 -39.51 -20.79 -17.23
C LEU A 91 -40.98 -20.56 -16.84
N TYR A 92 -41.83 -21.56 -17.12
CA TYR A 92 -43.27 -21.58 -16.79
C TYR A 92 -43.60 -22.16 -15.42
N SER A 93 -42.60 -22.56 -14.63
CA SER A 93 -42.86 -23.00 -13.25
C SER A 93 -43.61 -21.90 -12.47
N PRO A 94 -44.70 -22.22 -11.76
CA PRO A 94 -45.47 -21.24 -10.99
C PRO A 94 -44.61 -20.43 -10.00
N GLY A 95 -43.55 -21.05 -9.45
CA GLY A 95 -42.63 -20.37 -8.54
C GLY A 95 -41.75 -19.33 -9.24
N LEU A 96 -41.18 -19.66 -10.40
CA LEU A 96 -40.29 -18.77 -11.13
C LEU A 96 -41.05 -17.61 -11.80
N SER A 97 -42.24 -17.91 -12.34
CA SER A 97 -43.15 -16.88 -12.86
C SER A 97 -43.60 -15.92 -11.75
N GLY A 98 -43.96 -16.42 -10.57
CA GLY A 98 -44.25 -15.57 -9.40
C GLY A 98 -43.08 -14.66 -9.01
N LEU A 99 -41.86 -15.19 -8.94
CA LEU A 99 -40.66 -14.39 -8.66
C LEU A 99 -40.40 -13.33 -9.73
N SER A 100 -40.60 -13.66 -11.01
CA SER A 100 -40.43 -12.70 -12.11
C SER A 100 -41.39 -11.51 -11.97
N VAL A 101 -42.64 -11.75 -11.57
CA VAL A 101 -43.63 -10.69 -11.33
C VAL A 101 -43.22 -9.83 -10.13
N ILE A 102 -42.72 -10.44 -9.05
CA ILE A 102 -42.21 -9.72 -7.88
C ILE A 102 -41.06 -8.78 -8.27
N VAL A 103 -40.09 -9.27 -9.03
CA VAL A 103 -38.95 -8.45 -9.51
C VAL A 103 -39.45 -7.30 -10.39
N LEU A 104 -40.41 -7.55 -11.29
CA LEU A 104 -41.00 -6.51 -12.15
C LEU A 104 -41.75 -5.45 -11.33
N ILE A 105 -42.46 -5.83 -10.28
CA ILE A 105 -43.15 -4.87 -9.38
C ILE A 105 -42.13 -3.96 -8.71
N PHE A 106 -41.08 -4.54 -8.09
CA PHE A 106 -40.01 -3.76 -7.47
C PHE A 106 -39.31 -2.84 -8.49
N CYS A 107 -39.01 -3.36 -9.69
CA CYS A 107 -38.38 -2.60 -10.75
C CYS A 107 -39.25 -1.42 -11.21
N THR A 108 -40.55 -1.64 -11.39
CA THR A 108 -41.50 -0.60 -11.81
C THR A 108 -41.59 0.52 -10.77
N ILE A 109 -41.66 0.18 -9.48
CA ILE A 109 -41.68 1.17 -8.40
C ILE A 109 -40.39 2.00 -8.39
N ASN A 110 -39.22 1.35 -8.57
CA ASN A 110 -37.95 2.06 -8.65
C ASN A 110 -37.83 2.96 -9.89
N VAL A 111 -38.36 2.53 -11.04
CA VAL A 111 -38.43 3.37 -12.26
C VAL A 111 -39.34 4.58 -12.02
N ILE A 112 -40.50 4.40 -11.38
CA ILE A 112 -41.38 5.53 -11.02
C ILE A 112 -40.66 6.49 -10.09
N LYS A 113 -39.94 6.00 -9.07
CA LYS A 113 -39.10 6.81 -8.18
C LYS A 113 -38.07 7.61 -8.98
N GLU A 114 -37.36 6.99 -9.92
CA GLU A 114 -36.35 7.68 -10.75
C GLU A 114 -36.97 8.74 -11.66
N ILE A 115 -38.14 8.48 -12.24
CA ILE A 115 -38.88 9.46 -13.05
C ILE A 115 -39.28 10.66 -12.19
N ILE A 116 -39.79 10.43 -10.97
CA ILE A 116 -40.14 11.51 -10.04
C ILE A 116 -38.89 12.33 -9.66
N GLN A 117 -37.77 11.66 -9.37
CA GLN A 117 -36.51 12.33 -9.03
C GLN A 117 -35.97 13.17 -10.20
N ALA A 118 -36.06 12.66 -11.44
CA ALA A 118 -35.67 13.36 -12.64
C ALA A 118 -36.58 14.56 -12.95
N ALA A 119 -37.89 14.44 -12.70
CA ALA A 119 -38.86 15.52 -12.91
C ALA A 119 -38.68 16.67 -11.91
N ILE A 120 -38.19 16.39 -10.71
CA ILE A 120 -38.00 17.40 -9.65
C ILE A 120 -36.81 18.33 -9.94
N ASP A 121 -35.67 17.79 -10.37
CA ASP A 121 -34.44 18.56 -10.59
C ASP A 121 -33.61 17.96 -11.73
N TRP A 122 -34.08 18.16 -12.97
CA TRP A 122 -33.51 17.57 -14.19
C TRP A 122 -32.03 17.90 -14.42
N THR A 123 -31.62 19.15 -14.15
CA THR A 123 -30.25 19.61 -14.40
C THR A 123 -29.26 18.98 -13.43
N LYS A 124 -29.62 18.90 -12.15
CA LYS A 124 -28.84 18.17 -11.14
C LYS A 124 -28.86 16.66 -11.40
N TYR A 125 -29.99 16.15 -11.90
CA TYR A 125 -30.19 14.73 -12.17
C TYR A 125 -29.25 14.19 -13.25
N ILE A 126 -29.18 14.84 -14.43
CA ILE A 126 -28.31 14.37 -15.54
C ILE A 126 -26.83 14.46 -15.17
N ASN A 127 -26.43 15.45 -14.39
CA ASN A 127 -25.02 15.64 -14.03
C ASN A 127 -24.51 14.58 -13.02
N ASN A 128 -25.41 13.81 -12.39
CA ASN A 128 -25.03 12.77 -11.45
C ASN A 128 -24.88 11.40 -12.13
N LYS A 129 -23.64 10.91 -12.20
CA LYS A 129 -23.30 9.61 -12.83
C LYS A 129 -24.01 8.41 -12.18
N ASN A 130 -24.37 8.51 -10.91
CA ASN A 130 -25.05 7.41 -10.21
C ASN A 130 -26.42 7.09 -10.82
N ASN A 131 -27.16 8.14 -11.20
CA ASN A 131 -28.50 8.01 -11.77
C ASN A 131 -28.47 7.26 -13.11
N LEU A 132 -27.40 7.46 -13.91
CA LEU A 132 -27.24 6.72 -15.17
C LEU A 132 -27.07 5.21 -14.96
N ILE A 133 -26.32 4.81 -13.92
CA ILE A 133 -26.14 3.40 -13.56
C ILE A 133 -27.47 2.78 -13.15
N GLU A 134 -28.30 3.50 -12.37
CA GLU A 134 -29.63 3.03 -11.95
C GLU A 134 -30.55 2.80 -13.16
N TRP A 135 -30.58 3.70 -14.15
CA TRP A 135 -31.33 3.47 -15.39
C TRP A 135 -30.87 2.22 -16.14
N VAL A 136 -29.56 2.03 -16.29
CA VAL A 136 -29.00 0.84 -16.95
C VAL A 136 -29.45 -0.43 -16.21
N ILE A 137 -29.38 -0.44 -14.88
CA ILE A 137 -29.83 -1.57 -14.05
C ILE A 137 -31.30 -1.89 -14.32
N TYR A 138 -32.19 -0.89 -14.25
CA TYR A 138 -33.63 -1.14 -14.40
C TYR A 138 -34.00 -1.54 -15.82
N ILE A 139 -33.43 -0.91 -16.85
CA ILE A 139 -33.68 -1.28 -18.26
C ILE A 139 -33.20 -2.72 -18.53
N CYS A 140 -31.97 -3.06 -18.12
CA CYS A 140 -31.45 -4.42 -18.30
C CYS A 140 -32.25 -5.46 -17.51
N THR A 141 -32.73 -5.12 -16.31
CA THR A 141 -33.60 -6.01 -15.51
C THR A 141 -34.93 -6.26 -16.21
N MET A 142 -35.57 -5.22 -16.77
CA MET A 142 -36.83 -5.36 -17.50
C MET A 142 -36.65 -6.28 -18.72
N ILE A 143 -35.58 -6.08 -19.51
CA ILE A 143 -35.29 -6.93 -20.69
C ILE A 143 -35.06 -8.39 -20.28
N TYR A 144 -34.32 -8.60 -19.19
CA TYR A 144 -33.99 -9.95 -18.72
C TYR A 144 -35.21 -10.70 -18.15
N VAL A 145 -36.06 -10.03 -17.37
CA VAL A 145 -37.15 -10.70 -16.63
C VAL A 145 -38.34 -11.02 -17.53
N VAL A 146 -38.59 -10.24 -18.59
CA VAL A 146 -39.67 -10.49 -19.55
C VAL A 146 -39.59 -11.92 -20.11
N GLN A 147 -40.71 -12.64 -20.02
CA GLN A 147 -40.84 -14.00 -20.52
C GLN A 147 -41.24 -13.93 -22.00
N THR A 148 -40.30 -14.21 -22.90
CA THR A 148 -40.51 -14.12 -24.36
C THR A 148 -40.64 -15.49 -25.03
N GLY A 149 -40.35 -16.58 -24.31
CA GLY A 149 -40.42 -17.94 -24.84
C GLY A 149 -40.02 -19.00 -23.80
N GLU A 150 -39.92 -20.25 -24.24
CA GLU A 150 -39.52 -21.41 -23.42
C GLU A 150 -38.05 -21.37 -22.96
N GLN A 151 -37.21 -20.61 -23.65
CA GLN A 151 -35.81 -20.38 -23.32
C GLN A 151 -35.48 -18.89 -23.42
N LYS A 152 -34.57 -18.41 -22.58
CA LYS A 152 -34.08 -17.02 -22.68
C LYS A 152 -33.13 -16.90 -23.86
N SER A 153 -33.24 -15.80 -24.60
CA SER A 153 -32.30 -15.49 -25.68
C SER A 153 -30.92 -15.13 -25.12
N THR A 154 -29.87 -15.29 -25.94
CA THR A 154 -28.50 -14.89 -25.56
C THR A 154 -28.43 -13.43 -25.12
N LEU A 155 -29.20 -12.55 -25.77
CA LEU A 155 -29.29 -11.14 -25.41
C LEU A 155 -29.91 -10.95 -24.01
N GLN A 156 -30.98 -11.69 -23.70
CA GLN A 156 -31.60 -11.63 -22.37
C GLN A 156 -30.62 -12.06 -21.30
N VAL A 157 -29.92 -13.18 -21.49
CA VAL A 157 -28.90 -13.66 -20.55
C VAL A 157 -27.79 -12.63 -20.36
N ALA A 158 -27.29 -12.04 -21.45
CA ALA A 158 -26.28 -10.97 -21.37
C ALA A 158 -26.78 -9.75 -20.59
N THR A 159 -27.99 -9.28 -20.85
CA THR A 159 -28.58 -8.16 -20.09
C THR A 159 -28.82 -8.50 -18.62
N GLY A 160 -29.18 -9.75 -18.30
CA GLY A 160 -29.32 -10.21 -16.92
C GLY A 160 -27.99 -10.21 -16.17
N ALA A 161 -26.91 -10.65 -16.81
CA ALA A 161 -25.57 -10.61 -16.23
C ALA A 161 -25.12 -9.16 -15.93
N ILE A 162 -25.33 -8.24 -16.88
CA ILE A 162 -25.06 -6.82 -16.70
C ILE A 162 -25.90 -6.24 -15.55
N ALA A 163 -27.21 -6.54 -15.52
CA ALA A 163 -28.11 -6.06 -14.48
C ALA A 163 -27.67 -6.49 -13.08
N VAL A 164 -27.39 -7.78 -12.88
CA VAL A 164 -26.98 -8.32 -11.57
C VAL A 164 -25.65 -7.71 -11.14
N PHE A 165 -24.66 -7.66 -12.03
CA PHE A 165 -23.35 -7.10 -11.73
C PHE A 165 -23.46 -5.63 -11.27
N PHE A 166 -24.10 -4.78 -12.06
CA PHE A 166 -24.26 -3.37 -11.69
C PHE A 166 -25.17 -3.18 -10.47
N SER A 167 -26.16 -4.05 -10.23
CA SER A 167 -27.01 -3.95 -9.03
C SER A 167 -26.22 -4.17 -7.74
N TRP A 168 -25.29 -5.14 -7.72
CA TRP A 168 -24.40 -5.35 -6.57
C TRP A 168 -23.37 -4.21 -6.42
N ILE A 169 -22.83 -3.68 -7.51
CA ILE A 169 -21.96 -2.49 -7.44
C ILE A 169 -22.75 -1.28 -6.92
N ASN A 170 -24.00 -1.12 -7.34
CA ASN A 170 -24.84 -0.01 -6.91
C ASN A 170 -25.21 -0.10 -5.42
N LEU A 171 -25.23 -1.31 -4.83
CA LEU A 171 -25.35 -1.49 -3.38
C LEU A 171 -24.24 -0.78 -2.60
N LEU A 172 -23.02 -0.66 -3.16
CA LEU A 172 -21.90 0.02 -2.52
C LEU A 172 -22.20 1.50 -2.24
N TRP A 173 -23.05 2.16 -3.04
CA TRP A 173 -23.45 3.55 -2.81
C TRP A 173 -24.34 3.71 -1.57
N PHE A 174 -25.16 2.70 -1.27
CA PHE A 174 -25.93 2.66 -0.02
C PHE A 174 -25.01 2.37 1.17
N LEU A 175 -24.05 1.45 1.01
CA LEU A 175 -23.07 1.11 2.04
C LEU A 175 -22.06 2.23 2.31
N LYS A 176 -21.82 3.15 1.36
CA LYS A 176 -21.02 4.38 1.53
C LYS A 176 -21.49 5.22 2.72
N MET A 177 -22.76 5.09 3.10
CA MET A 177 -23.33 5.78 4.25
C MET A 177 -22.95 5.14 5.59
N SER A 178 -22.69 3.84 5.60
CA SER A 178 -22.32 3.10 6.80
C SER A 178 -21.06 3.70 7.42
N SER A 179 -21.04 3.80 8.75
CA SER A 179 -19.97 4.48 9.45
C SER A 179 -18.64 3.75 9.38
N SER A 180 -18.68 2.42 9.49
CA SER A 180 -17.51 1.55 9.50
C SER A 180 -17.02 1.28 8.08
N PHE A 181 -17.93 0.92 7.16
CA PHE A 181 -17.55 0.52 5.80
C PHE A 181 -17.46 1.70 4.82
N GLY A 182 -18.15 2.79 5.08
CA GLY A 182 -18.32 3.87 4.13
C GLY A 182 -17.01 4.56 3.74
N ILE A 183 -16.10 4.75 4.69
CA ILE A 183 -14.78 5.34 4.42
C ILE A 183 -13.94 4.45 3.50
N TYR A 184 -13.94 3.13 3.74
CA TYR A 184 -13.20 2.17 2.91
C TYR A 184 -13.77 2.11 1.49
N ILE A 185 -15.09 2.18 1.32
CA ILE A 185 -15.73 2.23 0.00
C ILE A 185 -15.32 3.49 -0.76
N ILE A 186 -15.30 4.66 -0.10
CA ILE A 186 -14.87 5.92 -0.72
C ILE A 186 -13.39 5.85 -1.13
N MET A 187 -12.53 5.34 -0.25
CA MET A 187 -11.11 5.15 -0.55
C MET A 187 -10.92 4.17 -1.73
N ALA A 188 -11.61 3.05 -1.74
CA ALA A 188 -11.53 2.06 -2.83
C ALA A 188 -11.95 2.66 -4.18
N MET A 189 -13.06 3.40 -4.24
CA MET A 189 -13.49 4.12 -5.45
C MET A 189 -12.46 5.16 -5.91
N LYS A 190 -11.78 5.82 -4.96
CA LYS A 190 -10.73 6.79 -5.26
C LYS A 190 -9.49 6.13 -5.84
N VAL A 191 -9.01 5.05 -5.21
CA VAL A 191 -7.89 4.25 -5.70
C VAL A 191 -8.20 3.69 -7.08
N PHE A 192 -9.40 3.14 -7.29
CA PHE A 192 -9.85 2.66 -8.60
C PHE A 192 -9.79 3.78 -9.65
N THR A 193 -10.27 4.98 -9.31
CA THR A 193 -10.19 6.14 -10.21
C THR A 193 -8.75 6.52 -10.53
N SER A 194 -7.83 6.44 -9.56
CA SER A 194 -6.40 6.69 -9.78
C SER A 194 -5.78 5.64 -10.71
N VAL A 195 -6.10 4.36 -10.52
CA VAL A 195 -5.66 3.28 -11.42
C VAL A 195 -6.18 3.51 -12.84
N CYS A 196 -7.47 3.84 -13.00
CA CYS A 196 -8.06 4.13 -14.32
C CYS A 196 -7.40 5.33 -15.04
N LYS A 197 -6.80 6.29 -14.32
CA LYS A 197 -6.07 7.40 -14.95
C LYS A 197 -4.73 6.98 -15.54
N VAL A 198 -4.07 5.99 -14.94
CA VAL A 198 -2.75 5.49 -15.36
C VAL A 198 -2.89 4.31 -16.33
N LEU A 199 -4.02 3.61 -16.30
CA LEU A 199 -4.33 2.47 -17.17
C LEU A 199 -4.10 2.75 -18.67
N PRO A 200 -4.46 3.91 -19.26
CA PRO A 200 -4.20 4.18 -20.67
C PRO A 200 -2.72 4.08 -21.05
N MET A 201 -1.82 4.55 -20.19
CA MET A 201 -0.37 4.40 -20.40
C MET A 201 0.03 2.92 -20.39
N VAL A 202 -0.51 2.14 -19.46
CA VAL A 202 -0.26 0.70 -19.36
C VAL A 202 -0.78 -0.04 -20.60
N THR A 203 -1.96 0.32 -21.12
CA THR A 203 -2.53 -0.34 -22.30
C THR A 203 -1.66 -0.21 -23.55
N LEU A 204 -0.87 0.86 -23.69
CA LEU A 204 0.08 1.00 -24.81
C LEU A 204 1.15 -0.10 -24.79
N PHE A 205 1.68 -0.41 -23.60
CA PHE A 205 2.62 -1.51 -23.44
C PHE A 205 1.94 -2.85 -23.72
N ILE A 206 0.73 -3.07 -23.19
CA ILE A 206 -0.03 -4.31 -23.43
C ILE A 206 -0.26 -4.53 -24.92
N ILE A 207 -0.65 -3.51 -25.67
CA ILE A 207 -0.85 -3.61 -27.13
C ILE A 207 0.47 -3.97 -27.82
N ALA A 208 1.59 -3.33 -27.46
CA ALA A 208 2.88 -3.60 -28.08
C ALA A 208 3.34 -5.06 -27.85
N PHE A 209 3.25 -5.55 -26.61
CA PHE A 209 3.59 -6.95 -26.30
C PHE A 209 2.59 -7.93 -26.88
N ALA A 210 1.29 -7.63 -26.89
CA ALA A 210 0.27 -8.47 -27.50
C ALA A 210 0.51 -8.67 -29.00
N MET A 211 0.89 -7.61 -29.71
CA MET A 211 1.25 -7.71 -31.13
C MET A 211 2.55 -8.49 -31.35
N ALA A 212 3.56 -8.29 -30.50
CA ALA A 212 4.81 -9.05 -30.57
C ALA A 212 4.57 -10.56 -30.33
N PHE A 213 3.78 -10.93 -29.34
CA PHE A 213 3.44 -12.31 -29.04
C PHE A 213 2.48 -12.92 -30.09
N LEU A 214 1.58 -12.15 -30.69
CA LEU A 214 0.79 -12.57 -31.85
C LEU A 214 1.66 -13.01 -33.03
N MET A 215 2.82 -12.37 -33.23
CA MET A 215 3.73 -12.73 -34.32
C MET A 215 4.72 -13.84 -33.96
N LEU A 216 5.11 -13.93 -32.68
CA LEU A 216 6.19 -14.81 -32.22
C LEU A 216 5.71 -16.09 -31.55
N SER A 217 4.51 -16.09 -30.96
CA SER A 217 3.92 -17.23 -30.27
C SER A 217 3.07 -18.07 -31.21
N GLN A 218 3.07 -19.39 -31.03
CA GLN A 218 2.23 -20.34 -31.77
C GLN A 218 1.10 -20.91 -30.92
N ASP A 219 0.85 -20.32 -29.75
CA ASP A 219 -0.17 -20.77 -28.81
C ASP A 219 -1.58 -20.27 -29.21
N GLU A 220 -2.61 -21.02 -28.81
CA GLU A 220 -4.02 -20.69 -29.08
C GLU A 220 -4.45 -19.36 -28.46
N GLY A 221 -3.77 -18.93 -27.38
CA GLY A 221 -3.96 -17.64 -26.73
C GLY A 221 -3.53 -16.44 -27.57
N PHE A 222 -2.87 -16.63 -28.72
CA PHE A 222 -2.37 -15.56 -29.58
C PHE A 222 -2.82 -15.70 -31.04
N THR A 223 -4.09 -16.03 -31.28
CA THR A 223 -4.63 -16.23 -32.64
C THR A 223 -5.22 -14.97 -33.28
N THR A 224 -5.87 -14.12 -32.48
CA THR A 224 -6.54 -12.90 -32.96
C THR A 224 -6.20 -11.71 -32.09
N ILE A 225 -6.19 -10.50 -32.66
CA ILE A 225 -5.80 -9.27 -31.94
C ILE A 225 -6.53 -9.10 -30.59
N PRO A 226 -7.86 -9.27 -30.48
CA PRO A 226 -8.56 -9.11 -29.20
C PRO A 226 -8.19 -10.19 -28.18
N ILE A 227 -8.00 -11.43 -28.63
CA ILE A 227 -7.61 -12.55 -27.76
C ILE A 227 -6.17 -12.35 -27.29
N SER A 228 -5.23 -12.02 -28.19
CA SER A 228 -3.84 -11.70 -27.83
C SER A 228 -3.74 -10.54 -26.84
N PHE A 229 -4.57 -9.50 -27.00
CA PHE A 229 -4.65 -8.40 -26.05
C PHE A 229 -5.14 -8.88 -24.69
N LEU A 230 -6.23 -9.66 -24.65
CA LEU A 230 -6.78 -10.20 -23.41
C LEU A 230 -5.79 -11.15 -22.72
N THR A 231 -5.18 -12.07 -23.45
CA THR A 231 -4.13 -12.98 -22.96
C THR A 231 -2.97 -12.20 -22.37
N THR A 232 -2.50 -11.14 -23.05
CA THR A 232 -1.41 -10.28 -22.53
C THR A 232 -1.83 -9.48 -21.30
N PHE A 233 -3.09 -9.03 -21.24
CA PHE A 233 -3.66 -8.38 -20.06
C PHE A 233 -3.76 -9.34 -18.87
N VAL A 234 -4.16 -10.61 -19.10
CA VAL A 234 -4.16 -11.65 -18.07
C VAL A 234 -2.73 -11.95 -17.61
N MET A 235 -1.77 -12.08 -18.53
CA MET A 235 -0.36 -12.28 -18.15
C MET A 235 0.21 -11.13 -17.29
N MET A 236 -0.38 -9.92 -17.34
CA MET A 236 0.03 -8.80 -16.48
C MET A 236 -0.30 -9.02 -15.01
N THR A 237 -1.28 -9.86 -14.65
CA THR A 237 -1.59 -10.17 -13.25
C THR A 237 -0.53 -11.06 -12.59
N GLY A 238 0.39 -11.61 -13.38
CA GLY A 238 1.41 -12.57 -12.95
C GLY A 238 1.03 -14.02 -13.21
N GLU A 239 -0.17 -14.27 -13.76
CA GLU A 239 -0.59 -15.60 -14.20
C GLU A 239 0.00 -15.90 -15.59
N MET A 240 1.02 -16.76 -15.64
CA MET A 240 1.68 -17.16 -16.89
C MET A 240 1.95 -18.66 -16.93
N ASP A 241 1.31 -19.35 -17.87
CA ASP A 241 1.60 -20.75 -18.17
C ASP A 241 2.78 -20.87 -19.14
N PHE A 242 3.99 -20.60 -18.62
CA PHE A 242 5.22 -20.62 -19.41
C PHE A 242 5.46 -21.96 -20.13
N ARG A 243 5.11 -23.08 -19.46
CA ARG A 243 5.34 -24.43 -19.99
C ARG A 243 4.48 -24.74 -21.22
N ASP A 244 3.23 -24.33 -21.19
CA ASP A 244 2.30 -24.69 -22.26
C ASP A 244 2.36 -23.66 -23.39
N THR A 245 2.58 -22.39 -23.06
CA THR A 245 2.60 -21.28 -24.02
C THR A 245 3.95 -21.09 -24.74
N PHE A 246 5.08 -21.31 -24.05
CA PHE A 246 6.42 -20.93 -24.53
C PHE A 246 7.44 -22.08 -24.60
N LEU A 247 7.12 -23.26 -24.03
CA LEU A 247 7.95 -24.47 -24.11
C LEU A 247 7.34 -25.56 -25.02
N GLY A 248 6.09 -25.40 -25.50
CA GLY A 248 5.45 -26.30 -26.45
C GLY A 248 6.29 -26.52 -27.72
N ASN A 249 6.17 -27.71 -28.32
CA ASN A 249 7.04 -28.31 -29.36
C ASN A 249 7.12 -27.56 -30.71
N GLY A 250 7.03 -26.24 -30.75
CA GLY A 250 7.22 -25.42 -31.93
C GLY A 250 8.69 -25.05 -32.11
N THR A 251 9.35 -25.65 -33.11
CA THR A 251 10.66 -25.22 -33.63
C THR A 251 10.51 -23.90 -34.38
N SER A 252 10.18 -22.81 -33.68
CA SER A 252 10.17 -21.47 -34.26
C SER A 252 11.61 -20.94 -34.33
N ALA A 253 12.05 -20.51 -35.51
CA ALA A 253 13.40 -19.94 -35.74
C ALA A 253 13.71 -18.73 -34.83
N PHE A 254 12.68 -18.15 -34.21
CA PHE A 254 12.76 -16.96 -33.36
C PHE A 254 12.51 -17.26 -31.87
N THR A 255 12.66 -18.51 -31.42
CA THR A 255 12.48 -18.92 -30.00
C THR A 255 13.30 -18.04 -29.03
N ILE A 256 14.51 -17.62 -29.43
CA ILE A 256 15.36 -16.75 -28.62
C ILE A 256 14.74 -15.35 -28.48
N LEU A 257 14.22 -14.79 -29.58
CA LEU A 257 13.60 -13.47 -29.61
C LEU A 257 12.30 -13.46 -28.80
N GLN A 258 11.49 -14.51 -28.91
CA GLN A 258 10.28 -14.70 -28.10
C GLN A 258 10.60 -14.71 -26.60
N LYS A 259 11.62 -15.47 -26.19
CA LYS A 259 12.08 -15.52 -24.78
C LYS A 259 12.64 -14.19 -24.30
N LEU A 260 13.29 -13.42 -25.17
CA LEU A 260 13.78 -12.07 -24.85
C LEU A 260 12.61 -11.11 -24.61
N PHE A 261 11.63 -11.06 -25.51
CA PHE A 261 10.41 -10.25 -25.30
C PHE A 261 9.66 -10.66 -24.04
N LEU A 262 9.60 -11.96 -23.73
CA LEU A 262 9.01 -12.48 -22.50
C LEU A 262 9.76 -11.99 -21.26
N MET A 263 11.09 -12.08 -21.25
CA MET A 263 11.91 -11.60 -20.14
C MET A 263 11.75 -10.08 -19.93
N LEU A 264 11.72 -9.31 -21.01
CA LEU A 264 11.47 -7.87 -20.97
C LEU A 264 10.07 -7.55 -20.40
N PHE A 265 9.05 -8.29 -20.84
CA PHE A 265 7.68 -8.16 -20.36
C PHE A 265 7.55 -8.47 -18.86
N LEU A 266 8.17 -9.55 -18.40
CA LEU A 266 8.20 -9.92 -16.98
C LEU A 266 8.88 -8.85 -16.13
N LEU A 267 9.99 -8.29 -16.59
CA LEU A 267 10.68 -7.20 -15.91
C LEU A 267 9.77 -5.97 -15.83
N LEU A 268 9.12 -5.59 -16.93
CA LEU A 268 8.20 -4.46 -16.97
C LEU A 268 7.03 -4.63 -15.98
N ILE A 269 6.38 -5.80 -15.96
CA ILE A 269 5.25 -6.06 -15.06
C ILE A 269 5.68 -6.04 -13.60
N THR A 270 6.74 -6.79 -13.29
CA THR A 270 7.19 -6.99 -11.91
C THR A 270 7.79 -5.72 -11.32
N ILE A 271 8.62 -5.01 -12.09
CA ILE A 271 9.35 -3.83 -11.60
C ILE A 271 8.55 -2.55 -11.80
N ALA A 272 7.98 -2.32 -12.98
CA ALA A 272 7.34 -1.04 -13.27
C ALA A 272 5.86 -1.06 -12.90
N ILE A 273 5.07 -2.01 -13.39
CA ILE A 273 3.61 -1.93 -13.34
C ILE A 273 3.07 -2.25 -11.94
N MET A 274 3.45 -3.39 -11.34
CA MET A 274 2.95 -3.80 -10.01
C MET A 274 3.42 -2.82 -8.92
N ASN A 275 4.66 -2.34 -9.01
CA ASN A 275 5.18 -1.33 -8.08
C ASN A 275 4.58 0.06 -8.34
N LEU A 276 4.20 0.40 -9.57
CA LEU A 276 3.47 1.64 -9.86
C LEU A 276 2.07 1.60 -9.27
N PHE A 277 1.31 0.51 -9.45
CA PHE A 277 -0.03 0.38 -8.85
C PHE A 277 0.04 0.37 -7.32
N THR A 278 1.00 -0.34 -6.75
CA THR A 278 1.23 -0.35 -5.30
C THR A 278 1.71 1.01 -4.80
N GLY A 279 2.62 1.68 -5.52
CA GLY A 279 3.15 2.99 -5.18
C GLY A 279 2.09 4.10 -5.22
N LEU A 280 1.20 4.07 -6.23
CA LEU A 280 0.04 4.96 -6.33
C LEU A 280 -0.96 4.73 -5.21
N ALA A 281 -1.15 3.47 -4.79
CA ALA A 281 -2.06 3.15 -3.71
C ALA A 281 -1.49 3.55 -2.34
N VAL A 282 -0.22 3.21 -2.07
CA VAL A 282 0.42 3.35 -0.74
C VAL A 282 0.93 4.77 -0.50
N GLY A 283 1.55 5.40 -1.50
CA GLY A 283 2.15 6.74 -1.38
C GLY A 283 1.12 7.83 -1.07
N ASP A 284 -0.11 7.65 -1.55
CA ASP A 284 -1.17 8.64 -1.40
C ASP A 284 -2.19 8.27 -0.30
N THR A 285 -1.99 7.19 0.47
CA THR A 285 -3.01 6.69 1.44
C THR A 285 -3.51 7.76 2.40
N ALA A 286 -2.61 8.52 3.03
CA ALA A 286 -2.97 9.57 3.98
C ALA A 286 -3.74 10.72 3.31
N GLU A 287 -3.32 11.13 2.12
CA GLU A 287 -4.02 12.17 1.36
C GLU A 287 -5.38 11.68 0.84
N ILE A 288 -5.46 10.44 0.36
CA ILE A 288 -6.69 9.78 -0.06
C ILE A 288 -7.66 9.68 1.11
N MET A 289 -7.18 9.31 2.30
CA MET A 289 -7.99 9.23 3.52
C MET A 289 -8.55 10.60 3.90
N LYS A 290 -7.70 11.65 3.90
CA LYS A 290 -8.15 13.03 4.14
C LYS A 290 -9.25 13.42 3.14
N ARG A 291 -9.00 13.26 1.84
CA ARG A 291 -9.97 13.58 0.77
C ARG A 291 -11.25 12.74 0.89
N ALA A 292 -11.15 11.47 1.29
CA ALA A 292 -12.29 10.59 1.51
C ALA A 292 -13.18 11.09 2.65
N ASN A 293 -12.60 11.61 3.73
CA ASN A 293 -13.34 12.24 4.83
C ASN A 293 -14.10 13.49 4.36
N GLN A 294 -13.49 14.32 3.53
CA GLN A 294 -14.14 15.49 2.93
C GLN A 294 -15.32 15.09 2.03
N GLU A 295 -15.08 14.13 1.12
CA GLU A 295 -16.12 13.61 0.23
C GLU A 295 -17.26 12.93 1.01
N ARG A 296 -16.95 12.28 2.14
CA ARG A 296 -17.94 11.68 3.03
C ARG A 296 -18.81 12.74 3.70
N ARG A 297 -18.23 13.83 4.21
CA ARG A 297 -18.99 14.96 4.78
C ARG A 297 -19.92 15.59 3.74
N LEU A 298 -19.40 15.86 2.55
CA LEU A 298 -20.19 16.38 1.43
C LEU A 298 -21.33 15.43 1.03
N TYR A 299 -21.08 14.11 1.06
CA TYR A 299 -22.09 13.11 0.77
C TYR A 299 -23.19 13.07 1.85
N LYS A 300 -22.82 13.01 3.13
CA LYS A 300 -23.77 13.07 4.26
C LYS A 300 -24.65 14.32 4.16
N ALA A 301 -24.04 15.46 3.87
CA ALA A 301 -24.74 16.73 3.73
C ALA A 301 -25.74 16.73 2.56
N ASN A 302 -25.30 16.30 1.36
CA ASN A 302 -26.16 16.17 0.19
C ASN A 302 -27.34 15.21 0.44
N LEU A 303 -27.10 14.10 1.12
CA LEU A 303 -28.11 13.12 1.43
C LEU A 303 -29.19 13.70 2.35
N VAL A 304 -28.79 14.38 3.44
CA VAL A 304 -29.73 15.03 4.37
C VAL A 304 -30.60 16.05 3.63
N LEU A 305 -29.99 16.89 2.79
CA LEU A 305 -30.73 17.86 1.97
C LEU A 305 -31.73 17.19 1.04
N THR A 306 -31.32 16.14 0.35
CA THR A 306 -32.19 15.42 -0.61
C THR A 306 -33.34 14.71 0.10
N LEU A 307 -33.07 14.08 1.24
CA LEU A 307 -34.10 13.40 2.04
C LEU A 307 -35.08 14.38 2.69
N GLU A 308 -34.62 15.53 3.19
CA GLU A 308 -35.51 16.58 3.72
C GLU A 308 -36.38 17.20 2.63
N GLN A 309 -35.81 17.49 1.47
CA GLN A 309 -36.57 18.00 0.33
C GLN A 309 -37.63 16.97 -0.13
N THR A 310 -37.29 15.68 -0.13
CA THR A 310 -38.23 14.60 -0.46
C THR A 310 -39.33 14.47 0.60
N ALA A 311 -38.96 14.48 1.89
CA ALA A 311 -39.91 14.41 3.00
C ALA A 311 -40.91 15.56 2.99
N TYR A 312 -40.43 16.79 2.71
CA TYR A 312 -41.26 17.97 2.62
C TYR A 312 -42.25 17.91 1.45
N ARG A 313 -41.82 17.38 0.30
CA ARG A 313 -42.67 17.28 -0.90
C ARG A 313 -43.70 16.16 -0.84
N PHE A 314 -43.49 15.15 0.01
CA PHE A 314 -44.44 14.07 0.26
C PHE A 314 -44.90 14.01 1.73
N PRO A 315 -45.64 15.03 2.24
CA PRO A 315 -46.07 15.08 3.64
C PRO A 315 -47.00 13.93 4.02
N SER A 316 -47.79 13.41 3.06
CA SER A 316 -48.76 12.33 3.28
C SER A 316 -48.10 10.98 3.57
N LEU A 317 -46.96 10.71 2.95
CA LEU A 317 -46.17 9.48 3.17
C LEU A 317 -45.31 9.57 4.44
N PHE A 318 -44.94 10.80 4.84
CA PHE A 318 -44.05 11.07 5.96
C PHE A 318 -44.60 12.22 6.81
N PRO A 319 -45.68 11.98 7.58
CA PRO A 319 -46.33 13.02 8.36
C PRO A 319 -45.35 13.67 9.33
N SER A 320 -45.50 14.99 9.49
CA SER A 320 -44.65 15.77 10.36
C SER A 320 -44.91 15.37 11.82
N PHE A 321 -43.96 14.67 12.43
CA PHE A 321 -43.86 14.60 13.90
C PHE A 321 -43.44 15.98 14.43
N ASP A 322 -44.32 16.98 14.37
CA ASP A 322 -44.04 18.38 14.73
C ASP A 322 -44.01 18.62 16.23
N LYS A 323 -43.46 17.67 16.97
CA LYS A 323 -42.89 17.95 18.28
C LYS A 323 -41.38 17.73 18.18
N GLU A 324 -40.67 18.77 17.78
CA GLU A 324 -39.27 18.99 18.20
C GLU A 324 -39.25 19.22 19.73
N THR A 325 -39.80 18.30 20.52
CA THR A 325 -39.35 18.13 21.90
C THR A 325 -38.01 17.44 21.78
N TRP A 326 -36.97 18.23 21.99
CA TRP A 326 -35.58 17.81 22.13
C TRP A 326 -35.42 16.96 23.41
N THR A 327 -36.09 15.81 23.47
CA THR A 327 -35.94 14.87 24.55
C THR A 327 -35.06 13.74 24.06
N ASP A 328 -33.94 13.56 24.78
CA ASP A 328 -33.13 12.37 24.73
C ASP A 328 -34.04 11.20 25.13
N THR A 329 -34.58 10.49 24.14
CA THR A 329 -35.57 9.44 24.41
C THR A 329 -35.29 8.27 23.51
N GLY A 330 -34.60 7.28 24.10
CA GLY A 330 -34.68 5.91 23.67
C GLY A 330 -36.13 5.47 23.71
N SER A 331 -36.82 5.56 22.57
CA SER A 331 -38.13 4.94 22.41
C SER A 331 -37.95 3.53 21.86
N LYS A 332 -38.48 2.57 22.60
CA LYS A 332 -38.67 1.18 22.20
C LYS A 332 -39.60 1.15 20.98
N ILE A 333 -39.08 0.73 19.83
CA ILE A 333 -39.88 0.33 18.66
C ILE A 333 -39.67 -1.18 18.51
N GLU A 334 -40.62 -1.95 19.02
CA GLU A 334 -40.49 -3.40 19.27
C GLU A 334 -40.52 -4.30 18.01
N GLY A 335 -40.62 -3.73 16.80
CA GLY A 335 -40.55 -4.51 15.54
C GLY A 335 -39.26 -4.37 14.74
N TRP A 336 -38.43 -3.36 15.04
CA TRP A 336 -37.26 -2.96 14.25
C TRP A 336 -35.96 -2.95 15.07
N SER A 337 -35.96 -3.55 16.26
CA SER A 337 -34.90 -3.39 17.25
C SER A 337 -33.52 -3.82 16.75
N LEU A 338 -33.43 -4.83 15.89
CA LEU A 338 -32.16 -5.38 15.39
C LEU A 338 -31.56 -4.53 14.26
N LEU A 339 -32.40 -4.04 13.32
CA LEU A 339 -31.94 -3.11 12.29
C LEU A 339 -31.65 -1.73 12.88
N LEU A 340 -32.50 -1.25 13.80
CA LEU A 340 -32.24 -0.01 14.54
C LEU A 340 -31.06 -0.14 15.48
N SER A 341 -30.76 -1.30 16.07
CA SER A 341 -29.55 -1.49 16.88
C SER A 341 -28.31 -1.53 16.02
N ILE A 342 -28.29 -2.30 14.93
CA ILE A 342 -27.17 -2.31 13.96
C ILE A 342 -26.94 -0.91 13.40
N LEU A 343 -28.01 -0.19 13.08
CA LEU A 343 -27.93 1.18 12.58
C LEU A 343 -27.54 2.16 13.68
N LYS A 344 -28.06 2.04 14.90
CA LYS A 344 -27.68 2.91 16.03
C LYS A 344 -26.25 2.64 16.49
N GLU A 345 -25.75 1.42 16.32
CA GLU A 345 -24.39 1.01 16.64
C GLU A 345 -23.41 1.42 15.53
N THR A 346 -23.79 1.30 14.25
CA THR A 346 -23.05 1.97 13.17
C THR A 346 -23.11 3.50 13.33
N TYR A 347 -24.26 4.09 13.67
CA TYR A 347 -24.37 5.53 13.82
C TYR A 347 -23.64 6.08 15.06
N ALA A 348 -23.67 5.38 16.20
CA ALA A 348 -22.97 5.75 17.43
C ALA A 348 -21.45 5.51 17.35
N MET A 349 -20.98 4.55 16.56
CA MET A 349 -19.54 4.43 16.22
C MET A 349 -19.02 5.69 15.49
N SER A 350 -19.92 6.53 14.95
CA SER A 350 -19.58 7.84 14.38
C SER A 350 -19.34 8.92 15.44
N GLU A 351 -19.71 8.77 16.71
CA GLU A 351 -19.32 9.72 17.75
C GLU A 351 -17.87 9.51 18.17
N THR A 352 -17.42 8.25 18.26
CA THR A 352 -16.09 7.92 18.77
C THR A 352 -14.95 8.04 17.76
N CYS A 353 -15.17 7.80 16.47
CA CYS A 353 -14.09 7.90 15.47
C CYS A 353 -13.92 9.30 14.86
N ASP A 354 -15.01 10.09 14.82
CA ASP A 354 -15.02 11.39 14.13
C ASP A 354 -14.55 12.52 15.08
N GLU A 355 -14.80 12.41 16.40
CA GLU A 355 -14.28 13.35 17.42
C GLU A 355 -12.77 13.22 17.67
N THR A 356 -12.18 12.03 17.46
CA THR A 356 -10.74 11.80 17.60
C THR A 356 -9.92 12.26 16.40
N ASP A 357 -10.50 12.38 15.20
CA ASP A 357 -9.70 12.58 13.98
C ASP A 357 -9.49 14.06 13.62
N GLU A 358 -10.36 14.99 14.03
CA GLU A 358 -10.27 16.40 13.59
C GLU A 358 -9.89 17.39 14.71
N VAL A 359 -10.16 17.05 15.98
CA VAL A 359 -9.68 17.84 17.14
C VAL A 359 -8.23 17.51 17.51
N ASP A 360 -7.69 16.42 16.98
CA ASP A 360 -6.32 16.02 17.24
C ASP A 360 -5.39 16.14 16.03
N LEU A 361 -5.79 16.42 14.79
CA LEU A 361 -4.82 16.54 13.68
C LEU A 361 -3.87 17.74 13.81
N GLU A 362 -4.35 18.89 14.30
CA GLU A 362 -3.50 20.08 14.50
C GLU A 362 -2.68 19.98 15.80
N LYS A 363 -3.24 19.37 16.85
CA LYS A 363 -2.50 19.08 18.09
C LYS A 363 -1.47 17.96 17.90
N VAL A 364 -1.81 16.93 17.14
CA VAL A 364 -0.92 15.84 16.73
C VAL A 364 0.13 16.39 15.80
N ASP A 365 -0.18 17.24 14.80
CA ASP A 365 0.86 17.87 13.97
C ASP A 365 1.79 18.77 14.79
N GLN A 366 1.26 19.53 15.77
CA GLN A 366 2.09 20.29 16.71
C GLN A 366 2.93 19.38 17.61
N GLN A 367 2.39 18.26 18.09
CA GLN A 367 3.14 17.26 18.86
C GLN A 367 4.17 16.55 17.99
N LEU A 368 3.85 16.23 16.74
CA LEU A 368 4.74 15.60 15.77
C LEU A 368 5.90 16.52 15.42
N LYS A 369 5.64 17.82 15.24
CA LYS A 369 6.69 18.84 15.06
C LYS A 369 7.60 18.94 16.29
N LYS A 370 7.04 18.90 17.51
CA LYS A 370 7.82 18.89 18.76
C LYS A 370 8.65 17.62 18.91
N VAL A 371 8.07 16.45 18.62
CA VAL A 371 8.75 15.15 18.67
C VAL A 371 9.83 15.06 17.60
N ASN A 372 9.56 15.49 16.36
CA ASN A 372 10.54 15.49 15.28
C ASN A 372 11.71 16.44 15.59
N ALA A 373 11.46 17.62 16.15
CA ALA A 373 12.52 18.52 16.61
C ALA A 373 13.34 17.90 17.77
N MET A 374 12.69 17.17 18.66
CA MET A 374 13.36 16.46 19.76
C MET A 374 14.22 15.29 19.26
N ILE A 375 13.73 14.53 18.27
CA ILE A 375 14.48 13.47 17.58
C ILE A 375 15.67 14.06 16.84
N GLU A 376 15.50 15.17 16.13
CA GLU A 376 16.59 15.82 15.39
C GLU A 376 17.70 16.31 16.35
N ASN A 377 17.33 16.88 17.49
CA ASN A 377 18.29 17.26 18.53
C ASN A 377 18.97 16.03 19.16
N GLN A 378 18.23 14.97 19.49
CA GLN A 378 18.82 13.72 19.98
C GLN A 378 19.77 13.08 18.96
N ASN A 379 19.45 13.14 17.66
CA ASN A 379 20.31 12.62 16.61
C ASN A 379 21.58 13.45 16.47
N LYS A 380 21.49 14.79 16.53
CA LYS A 380 22.67 15.68 16.56
C LYS A 380 23.55 15.42 17.79
N ASP A 381 22.95 15.22 18.95
CA ASP A 381 23.70 14.90 20.18
C ASP A 381 24.35 13.52 20.10
N ARG A 382 23.67 12.53 19.50
CA ARG A 382 24.21 11.20 19.27
C ARG A 382 25.35 11.22 18.25
N GLU A 383 25.24 11.98 17.16
CA GLU A 383 26.34 12.21 16.21
C GLU A 383 27.55 12.87 16.88
N ARG A 384 27.32 13.86 17.77
CA ARG A 384 28.40 14.47 18.57
C ARG A 384 29.06 13.46 19.52
N GLN A 385 28.28 12.59 20.15
CA GLN A 385 28.81 11.52 21.00
C GLN A 385 29.61 10.50 20.19
N PHE A 386 29.10 10.07 19.03
CA PHE A 386 29.80 9.16 18.14
C PHE A 386 31.10 9.75 17.61
N THR A 387 31.09 10.99 17.12
CA THR A 387 32.31 11.68 16.67
C THR A 387 33.33 11.86 17.81
N THR A 388 32.86 12.14 19.03
CA THR A 388 33.74 12.21 20.21
C THR A 388 34.33 10.83 20.57
N GLN A 389 33.53 9.77 20.51
CA GLN A 389 34.01 8.39 20.71
C GLN A 389 34.98 7.96 19.63
N GLU A 390 34.71 8.26 18.36
CA GLU A 390 35.63 7.99 17.25
C GLU A 390 36.96 8.72 17.45
N GLN A 391 36.94 10.00 17.84
CA GLN A 391 38.17 10.73 18.15
C GLN A 391 38.93 10.13 19.34
N GLN A 392 38.24 9.67 20.38
CA GLN A 392 38.87 8.98 21.52
C GLN A 392 39.50 7.65 21.08
N ILE A 393 38.78 6.83 20.29
CA ILE A 393 39.30 5.56 19.75
C ILE A 393 40.51 5.82 18.86
N ILE A 394 40.44 6.79 17.94
CA ILE A 394 41.56 7.17 17.08
C ILE A 394 42.77 7.60 17.91
N THR A 395 42.54 8.37 18.98
CA THR A 395 43.62 8.84 19.87
C THR A 395 44.27 7.67 20.62
N GLU A 396 43.48 6.75 21.18
CA GLU A 396 44.00 5.56 21.87
C GLU A 396 44.70 4.58 20.91
N VAL A 397 44.16 4.38 19.70
CA VAL A 397 44.82 3.58 18.65
C VAL A 397 46.15 4.21 18.22
N ASN A 398 46.20 5.53 18.03
CA ASN A 398 47.46 6.22 17.70
C ASN A 398 48.48 6.10 18.83
N LYS A 399 48.05 6.23 20.09
CA LYS A 399 48.90 6.02 21.27
C LYS A 399 49.45 4.59 21.34
N ALA A 400 48.61 3.60 21.08
CA ALA A 400 49.01 2.19 20.99
C ALA A 400 49.98 1.95 19.83
N ARG A 401 49.75 2.56 18.65
CA ARG A 401 50.62 2.47 17.48
C ARG A 401 52.01 3.04 17.76
N VAL A 402 52.08 4.22 18.39
CA VAL A 402 53.35 4.85 18.79
C VAL A 402 54.09 3.98 19.80
N LYS A 403 53.38 3.42 20.80
CA LYS A 403 53.97 2.51 21.77
C LYS A 403 54.52 1.23 21.10
N CYS A 404 53.74 0.61 20.22
CA CYS A 404 54.16 -0.57 19.46
C CYS A 404 55.36 -0.27 18.56
N PHE A 405 55.35 0.86 17.86
CA PHE A 405 56.48 1.30 17.04
C PHE A 405 57.75 1.53 17.87
N SER A 406 57.62 2.13 19.06
CA SER A 406 58.76 2.32 19.96
C SER A 406 59.34 1.00 20.48
N GLU A 407 58.50 0.01 20.79
CA GLU A 407 58.97 -1.32 21.18
C GLU A 407 59.61 -2.06 20.00
N PHE A 408 59.06 -1.91 18.79
CA PHE A 408 59.65 -2.48 17.58
C PHE A 408 61.02 -1.88 17.27
N SER A 409 61.19 -0.55 17.36
CA SER A 409 62.51 0.10 17.23
C SER A 409 63.51 -0.41 18.25
N ARG A 410 63.12 -0.60 19.52
CA ARG A 410 64.02 -1.17 20.56
C ARG A 410 64.40 -2.62 20.28
N VAL A 411 63.49 -3.41 19.70
CA VAL A 411 63.80 -4.78 19.27
C VAL A 411 64.76 -4.74 18.09
N ALA A 412 64.52 -3.89 17.08
CA ALA A 412 65.39 -3.75 15.92
C ALA A 412 66.82 -3.34 16.33
N GLU A 413 66.95 -2.37 17.22
CA GLU A 413 68.25 -1.90 17.73
C GLU A 413 68.98 -3.00 18.52
N ARG A 414 68.26 -3.83 19.30
CA ARG A 414 68.86 -5.02 19.95
C ARG A 414 69.31 -6.07 18.95
N VAL A 415 68.55 -6.28 17.88
CA VAL A 415 68.90 -7.21 16.80
C VAL A 415 70.13 -6.70 16.06
N GLU A 416 70.19 -5.41 15.74
CA GLU A 416 71.37 -4.78 15.13
C GLU A 416 72.61 -4.94 16.03
N GLN A 417 72.50 -4.66 17.33
CA GLN A 417 73.59 -4.90 18.29
C GLN A 417 74.00 -6.37 18.37
N GLN A 418 73.05 -7.31 18.30
CA GLN A 418 73.38 -8.74 18.26
C GLN A 418 74.09 -9.11 16.96
N ILE A 419 73.67 -8.57 15.82
CA ILE A 419 74.33 -8.78 14.53
C ILE A 419 75.74 -8.22 14.57
N GLU A 420 75.93 -7.01 15.08
CA GLU A 420 77.23 -6.35 15.19
C GLU A 420 78.17 -7.11 16.15
N ASN A 421 77.65 -7.59 17.29
CA ASN A 421 78.41 -8.48 18.17
C ASN A 421 78.78 -9.80 17.49
N LEU A 422 77.86 -10.41 16.73
CA LEU A 422 78.16 -11.63 15.99
C LEU A 422 79.19 -11.38 14.89
N LEU A 423 79.15 -10.22 14.23
CA LEU A 423 80.13 -9.77 13.24
C LEU A 423 81.50 -9.61 13.88
N ASN A 424 81.60 -8.89 15.01
CA ASN A 424 82.85 -8.74 15.76
C ASN A 424 83.41 -10.09 16.19
N ILE A 425 82.57 -11.00 16.73
CA ILE A 425 83.00 -12.36 17.07
C ILE A 425 83.50 -13.10 15.82
N TRP A 426 82.86 -12.88 14.66
CA TRP A 426 83.29 -13.49 13.40
C TRP A 426 84.64 -12.95 12.94
N GLU A 427 84.83 -11.64 12.97
CA GLU A 427 86.10 -10.97 12.64
C GLU A 427 87.22 -11.40 13.56
N THR A 428 86.98 -11.43 14.88
CA THR A 428 87.99 -11.91 15.85
C THR A 428 88.38 -13.36 15.58
N LYS A 429 87.40 -14.18 15.16
CA LYS A 429 87.63 -15.59 14.83
C LYS A 429 88.30 -15.74 13.48
N GLU A 430 88.03 -14.86 12.53
CA GLU A 430 88.72 -14.79 11.25
C GLU A 430 90.17 -14.38 11.45
N GLU A 431 90.46 -13.36 12.27
CA GLU A 431 91.82 -13.00 12.67
C GLU A 431 92.54 -14.15 13.39
N SER A 432 91.88 -14.82 14.35
CA SER A 432 92.47 -16.00 15.01
C SER A 432 92.74 -17.15 14.04
N ILE A 433 91.88 -17.36 13.04
CA ILE A 433 92.09 -18.36 11.99
C ILE A 433 93.20 -17.91 11.04
N GLN A 434 93.32 -16.63 10.71
CA GLN A 434 94.39 -16.07 9.88
C GLN A 434 95.74 -16.15 10.60
N GLU A 435 95.81 -15.89 11.90
CA GLU A 435 96.99 -16.11 12.73
C GLU A 435 97.35 -17.60 12.80
N GLN A 436 96.36 -18.48 12.95
CA GLN A 436 96.58 -19.92 12.86
C GLN A 436 97.05 -20.32 11.45
N LEU A 437 96.49 -19.75 10.38
CA LEU A 437 96.93 -20.01 9.02
C LEU A 437 98.35 -19.51 8.79
N GLN A 438 98.73 -18.32 9.26
CA GLN A 438 100.10 -17.83 9.21
C GLN A 438 101.05 -18.71 10.03
N GLN A 439 100.63 -19.21 11.19
CA GLN A 439 101.42 -20.18 11.96
C GLN A 439 101.55 -21.54 11.25
N TRP A 440 100.52 -21.96 10.50
CA TRP A 440 100.53 -23.19 9.72
C TRP A 440 101.31 -23.04 8.41
N GLU A 441 101.24 -21.88 7.74
CA GLU A 441 102.05 -21.55 6.56
C GLU A 441 103.54 -21.37 6.93
N MET A 442 103.85 -21.00 8.18
CA MET A 442 105.22 -21.02 8.71
C MET A 442 105.67 -22.39 9.27
N LYS A 443 104.78 -23.39 9.36
CA LYS A 443 105.10 -24.74 9.84
C LYS A 443 104.72 -25.81 8.81
N GLU A 444 105.63 -25.92 7.86
CA GLU A 444 105.94 -27.06 6.99
C GLU A 444 105.03 -27.38 5.79
N ASP A 445 105.77 -27.45 4.67
CA ASP A 445 105.43 -27.74 3.29
C ASP A 445 104.93 -29.18 3.05
N PHE A 446 104.17 -29.29 1.96
CA PHE A 446 103.78 -30.51 1.23
C PHE A 446 102.54 -31.30 1.74
N LYS A 447 101.44 -31.06 0.98
CA LYS A 447 100.32 -31.95 0.65
C LYS A 447 99.03 -31.80 1.48
N PHE A 448 98.23 -30.76 1.21
CA PHE A 448 96.81 -30.77 1.61
C PHE A 448 95.85 -29.96 0.72
N GLN A 449 95.79 -30.29 -0.57
CA GLN A 449 94.63 -29.98 -1.42
C GLN A 449 93.37 -30.78 -1.00
N TYR A 450 93.48 -31.68 -0.02
CA TYR A 450 92.37 -32.52 0.49
C TYR A 450 91.69 -31.98 1.78
N LEU A 451 92.29 -31.01 2.49
CA LEU A 451 91.75 -30.46 3.75
C LEU A 451 91.02 -29.13 3.53
N SER A 452 91.44 -28.34 2.54
CA SER A 452 90.78 -27.09 2.15
C SER A 452 89.29 -27.33 1.81
N ASP A 453 89.00 -28.39 1.06
CA ASP A 453 87.64 -28.71 0.63
C ASP A 453 86.69 -29.13 1.77
N ARG A 454 87.19 -29.76 2.84
CA ARG A 454 86.32 -30.10 3.98
C ARG A 454 86.05 -28.90 4.90
N VAL A 455 86.99 -27.97 5.00
CA VAL A 455 86.82 -26.75 5.81
C VAL A 455 85.86 -25.79 5.09
N SER A 456 85.94 -25.67 3.76
CA SER A 456 84.98 -24.89 2.98
C SER A 456 83.55 -25.47 3.07
N GLU A 457 83.39 -26.80 2.94
CA GLU A 457 82.08 -27.47 3.09
C GLU A 457 81.48 -27.28 4.50
N ALA A 458 82.31 -27.33 5.55
CA ALA A 458 81.86 -27.10 6.92
C ALA A 458 81.48 -25.63 7.17
N ARG A 459 82.23 -24.68 6.56
CA ARG A 459 81.94 -23.24 6.60
C ARG A 459 80.59 -22.97 5.94
N GLU A 460 80.35 -23.56 4.76
CA GLU A 460 79.10 -23.40 4.01
C GLU A 460 77.90 -24.01 4.75
N LYS A 461 78.04 -25.23 5.31
CA LYS A 461 76.97 -25.85 6.12
C LYS A 461 76.62 -25.03 7.37
N LYS A 462 77.61 -24.43 8.03
CA LYS A 462 77.36 -23.60 9.21
C LYS A 462 76.72 -22.26 8.83
N MET A 463 77.13 -21.66 7.71
CA MET A 463 76.51 -20.44 7.17
C MET A 463 75.06 -20.69 6.77
N GLN A 464 74.80 -21.76 6.00
CA GLN A 464 73.46 -22.22 5.61
C GLN A 464 72.55 -22.45 6.83
N LYS A 465 73.10 -23.03 7.92
CA LYS A 465 72.33 -23.23 9.16
C LYS A 465 71.95 -21.91 9.85
N GLN A 466 72.83 -20.92 9.84
CA GLN A 466 72.52 -19.58 10.39
C GLN A 466 71.54 -18.83 9.48
N LEU A 467 71.73 -18.89 8.16
CA LEU A 467 70.83 -18.29 7.18
C LEU A 467 69.41 -18.86 7.28
N LYS A 468 69.30 -20.19 7.44
CA LYS A 468 68.00 -20.86 7.66
C LYS A 468 67.34 -20.48 8.98
N LYS A 469 68.12 -20.23 10.03
CA LYS A 469 67.58 -19.69 11.29
C LYS A 469 67.03 -18.28 11.11
N ILE A 470 67.75 -17.41 10.38
CA ILE A 470 67.31 -16.04 10.10
C ILE A 470 66.06 -16.06 9.23
N GLN A 471 66.01 -16.88 8.18
CA GLN A 471 64.81 -17.04 7.33
C GLN A 471 63.60 -17.50 8.14
N ASN A 472 63.75 -18.49 9.02
CA ASN A 472 62.63 -18.95 9.86
C ASN A 472 62.16 -17.86 10.84
N MET A 473 63.06 -17.01 11.35
CA MET A 473 62.63 -15.86 12.17
C MET A 473 61.91 -14.80 11.34
N LEU A 474 62.33 -14.58 10.09
CA LEU A 474 61.67 -13.64 9.17
C LEU A 474 60.25 -14.09 8.82
N GLU A 475 60.06 -15.37 8.49
CA GLU A 475 58.73 -15.95 8.21
C GLU A 475 57.79 -15.86 9.42
N LEU A 476 58.33 -16.05 10.64
CA LEU A 476 57.53 -15.92 11.87
C LEU A 476 57.09 -14.47 12.09
N VAL A 477 57.94 -13.49 11.78
CA VAL A 477 57.61 -12.07 11.85
C VAL A 477 56.57 -11.71 10.80
N GLU A 478 56.71 -12.17 9.55
CA GLU A 478 55.70 -11.95 8.51
C GLU A 478 54.33 -12.53 8.88
N SER A 479 54.29 -13.77 9.40
CA SER A 479 53.04 -14.40 9.85
C SER A 479 52.36 -13.61 10.97
N ASN A 480 53.11 -13.07 11.92
CA ASN A 480 52.56 -12.26 13.01
C ASN A 480 52.08 -10.89 12.52
N VAL A 481 52.76 -10.27 11.55
CA VAL A 481 52.31 -9.01 10.93
C VAL A 481 51.00 -9.22 10.16
N VAL A 482 50.89 -10.33 9.40
CA VAL A 482 49.66 -10.66 8.66
C VAL A 482 48.48 -10.92 9.60
N SER A 483 48.67 -11.61 10.73
CA SER A 483 47.57 -11.83 11.69
C SER A 483 47.08 -10.53 12.31
N VAL A 484 48.00 -9.64 12.71
CA VAL A 484 47.67 -8.32 13.29
C VAL A 484 46.96 -7.41 12.28
N VAL A 485 47.34 -7.45 11.00
CA VAL A 485 46.64 -6.72 9.92
C VAL A 485 45.24 -7.29 9.66
N SER A 486 45.06 -8.60 9.80
CA SER A 486 43.74 -9.24 9.63
C SER A 486 42.77 -8.94 10.77
N GLU A 487 43.25 -8.83 12.03
CA GLU A 487 42.44 -8.44 13.18
C GLU A 487 41.99 -6.96 13.10
N MET A 488 42.82 -6.07 12.56
CA MET A 488 42.45 -4.66 12.36
C MET A 488 41.34 -4.46 11.29
N LYS A 489 41.18 -5.36 10.31
CA LYS A 489 40.11 -5.27 9.29
C LYS A 489 38.72 -5.64 9.84
N TYR A 490 38.63 -6.36 10.96
CA TYR A 490 37.37 -6.78 11.55
C TYR A 490 36.77 -5.77 12.55
N SER A 491 37.52 -4.74 12.95
CA SER A 491 37.06 -3.70 13.89
C SER A 491 36.40 -2.46 13.23
N LYS A 492 36.04 -2.53 11.93
CA LYS A 492 35.41 -1.43 11.17
C LYS A 492 34.02 -1.78 10.60
N LYS A 493 33.36 -2.76 11.19
CA LYS A 493 31.92 -3.08 11.07
C LYS A 493 31.34 -3.11 12.47
#